data_AF-A0A8T3ZRW5-F1
#
_entry.id   AF-A0A8T3ZRW5-F1
#
_cell.length_a   1.000
_cell.length_b   1.000
_cell.length_c   1.000
_cell.angle_alpha   90.00
_cell.angle_beta   90.00
_cell.angle_gamma   90.00
#
_symmetry.space_group_name_H-M   'P 1'
#
loop_
_entity.id
_entity.type
_entity.pdbx_description
1 polymer ?
#
loop_
_entity_poly.entity_id
_entity_poly.type
_entity_poly.pdbx_seq_one_letter_code
_entity_poly.pdbx_strand_id
1 'polypeptide(L)'
;MRAFILPAKRVAKLEKNGGAALRQLETAAGVKVTVREKEGEFADVEVNGPPEAEWASEQVLRAIGLGFEPRHALKLLKDEFFLEQIDLEQAMHGNERGVMRQKARIIGTDGKAKKALEDLSEAKIAVGDDAIVGLLGGFEEVRAAKEAIIKLLEGRQHTSVYSYLENEKRKREARQMGVRI
;
A
#
# COMPACT_ATOMS: atom_id res chain seq x y z
N MET A 1 6.23 21.63 8.46
CA MET A 1 7.23 20.59 8.75
C MET A 1 6.50 19.40 9.36
N ARG A 2 6.61 18.22 8.73
CA ARG A 2 6.11 16.95 9.28
C ARG A 2 7.28 15.99 9.49
N ALA A 3 7.30 15.33 10.64
CA ALA A 3 8.33 14.37 11.01
C ALA A 3 7.68 13.05 11.42
N PHE A 4 8.24 11.93 10.96
CA PHE A 4 7.75 10.59 11.27
C PHE A 4 8.85 9.55 11.08
N ILE A 5 8.62 8.36 11.60
CA ILE A 5 9.58 7.25 11.59
C ILE A 5 9.14 6.22 10.55
N LEU A 6 10.10 5.69 9.80
CA LEU A 6 9.91 4.60 8.85
C LEU A 6 10.99 3.52 8.99
N PRO A 7 10.75 2.28 8.52
CA PRO A 7 11.77 1.24 8.51
C PRO A 7 13.00 1.64 7.66
N ALA A 8 14.19 1.67 8.26
CA ALA A 8 15.43 2.15 7.64
C ALA A 8 15.74 1.38 6.34
N LYS A 9 15.58 0.05 6.35
CA LYS A 9 15.79 -0.84 5.19
C LYS A 9 14.94 -0.44 3.97
N ARG A 10 13.75 0.12 4.19
CA ARG A 10 12.79 0.51 3.14
C ARG A 10 13.07 1.93 2.67
N VAL A 11 13.37 2.84 3.59
CA VAL A 11 13.77 4.22 3.26
C VAL A 11 15.10 4.25 2.51
N ALA A 12 16.05 3.39 2.84
CA ALA A 12 17.31 3.24 2.09
C ALA A 12 17.09 2.93 0.60
N LYS A 13 15.95 2.35 0.21
CA LYS A 13 15.61 2.16 -1.23
C LYS A 13 15.36 3.47 -1.96
N LEU A 14 14.98 4.54 -1.27
CA LEU A 14 14.83 5.88 -1.85
C LEU A 14 16.17 6.49 -2.22
N GLU A 15 17.21 6.18 -1.45
CA GLU A 15 18.57 6.67 -1.66
C GLU A 15 19.35 5.83 -2.69
N LYS A 16 18.87 4.63 -3.02
CA LYS A 16 19.40 3.81 -4.13
C LYS A 16 19.29 4.55 -5.47
N ASN A 17 20.14 4.15 -6.42
CA ASN A 17 20.30 4.83 -7.72
C ASN A 17 20.56 6.33 -7.56
N GLY A 18 21.37 6.67 -6.54
CA GLY A 18 21.77 8.03 -6.21
C GLY A 18 20.61 8.93 -5.77
N GLY A 19 19.52 8.40 -5.20
CA GLY A 19 18.40 9.23 -4.73
C GLY A 19 17.37 9.61 -5.79
N ALA A 20 17.29 8.88 -6.92
CA ALA A 20 16.40 9.24 -8.02
C ALA A 20 14.92 9.32 -7.61
N ALA A 21 14.45 8.36 -6.80
CA ALA A 21 13.08 8.36 -6.29
C ALA A 21 12.80 9.54 -5.35
N LEU A 22 13.76 9.87 -4.48
CA LEU A 22 13.68 11.00 -3.57
C LEU A 22 13.58 12.32 -4.35
N ARG A 23 14.48 12.53 -5.31
CA ARG A 23 14.45 13.71 -6.18
C ARG A 23 13.15 13.84 -6.97
N GLN A 24 12.62 12.71 -7.45
CA GLN A 24 11.34 12.71 -8.17
C GLN A 24 10.19 13.14 -7.26
N LEU A 25 10.14 12.65 -6.02
CA LEU A 25 9.16 13.08 -5.03
C LEU A 25 9.30 14.57 -4.70
N GLU A 26 10.52 15.02 -4.38
CA GLU A 26 10.81 16.43 -4.06
C GLU A 26 10.40 17.37 -5.20
N THR A 27 10.72 17.01 -6.44
CA THR A 27 10.38 17.80 -7.63
C THR A 27 8.88 17.81 -7.90
N ALA A 28 8.21 16.65 -7.79
CA ALA A 28 6.79 16.53 -8.10
C ALA A 28 5.90 17.21 -7.05
N ALA A 29 6.29 17.15 -5.77
CA ALA A 29 5.52 17.72 -4.67
C ALA A 29 5.99 19.12 -4.25
N GLY A 30 7.16 19.58 -4.72
CA GLY A 30 7.73 20.86 -4.29
C GLY A 30 8.14 20.88 -2.81
N VAL A 31 8.63 19.75 -2.30
CA VAL A 31 9.06 19.58 -0.91
C VAL A 31 10.54 19.24 -0.82
N LYS A 32 11.12 19.39 0.36
CA LYS A 32 12.44 18.87 0.71
C LYS A 32 12.30 17.75 1.72
N VAL A 33 12.89 16.59 1.43
CA VAL A 33 12.86 15.41 2.30
C VAL A 33 14.24 15.20 2.88
N THR A 34 14.34 15.15 4.20
CA THR A 34 15.57 14.83 4.92
C THR A 34 15.38 13.50 5.63
N VAL A 35 16.24 12.53 5.32
CA VAL A 35 16.30 11.25 6.01
C VAL A 35 17.50 11.28 6.94
N ARG A 36 17.28 11.01 8.22
CA ARG A 36 18.34 10.78 9.20
C ARG A 36 18.21 9.35 9.69
N GLU A 37 19.14 8.51 9.29
CA GLU A 37 19.22 7.16 9.83
C GLU A 37 19.59 7.24 11.31
N LYS A 38 18.81 6.55 12.15
CA LYS A 38 19.14 6.35 13.55
C LYS A 38 19.78 4.96 13.67
N GLU A 39 20.76 4.79 14.54
CA GLU A 39 21.31 3.46 14.82
C GLU A 39 20.17 2.48 15.16
N GLY A 40 19.87 1.53 14.27
CA GLY A 40 18.77 0.57 14.43
C GLY A 40 17.98 0.25 13.16
N GLU A 41 16.75 -0.26 13.32
CA GLU A 41 15.87 -0.70 12.22
C GLU A 41 15.01 0.42 11.62
N PHE A 42 15.11 1.64 12.14
CA PHE A 42 14.24 2.77 11.82
C PHE A 42 15.01 4.04 11.46
N ALA A 43 14.45 4.86 10.57
CA ALA A 43 14.97 6.15 10.14
C ALA A 43 13.97 7.27 10.43
N ASP A 44 14.48 8.41 10.89
CA ASP A 44 13.72 9.64 11.06
C ASP A 44 13.60 10.35 9.71
N VAL A 45 12.38 10.70 9.31
CA VAL A 45 12.10 11.35 8.04
C VAL A 45 11.40 12.67 8.31
N GLU A 46 12.00 13.76 7.82
CA GLU A 46 11.47 15.12 7.90
C GLU A 46 11.08 15.59 6.49
N VAL A 47 9.84 16.08 6.34
CA VAL A 47 9.34 16.69 5.11
C VAL A 47 9.05 18.17 5.37
N ASN A 48 9.62 19.02 4.53
CA ASN A 48 9.47 20.48 4.61
C ASN A 48 8.92 21.03 3.29
N GLY A 49 7.81 21.76 3.37
CA GLY A 49 7.14 22.39 2.22
C GLY A 49 5.76 22.95 2.60
N PRO A 50 4.90 23.23 1.61
CA PRO A 50 3.50 23.57 1.87
C PRO A 50 2.77 22.43 2.62
N PRO A 51 1.88 22.73 3.59
CA PRO A 51 1.24 21.72 4.43
C PRO A 51 0.56 20.57 3.65
N GLU A 52 -0.09 20.87 2.53
CA GLU A 52 -0.75 19.89 1.66
C GLU A 52 0.26 18.96 1.00
N ALA A 53 1.36 19.53 0.51
CA ALA A 53 2.44 18.78 -0.12
C ALA A 53 3.23 17.94 0.90
N GLU A 54 3.40 18.43 2.13
CA GLU A 54 3.99 17.67 3.23
C GLU A 54 3.15 16.43 3.55
N TRP A 55 1.82 16.58 3.63
CA TRP A 55 0.93 15.47 3.89
C TRP A 55 0.94 14.43 2.75
N ALA A 56 0.83 14.87 1.49
CA ALA A 56 0.87 13.97 0.34
C ALA A 56 2.21 13.22 0.26
N SER A 57 3.32 13.92 0.51
CA SER A 57 4.65 13.31 0.54
C SER A 57 4.83 12.32 1.67
N GLU A 58 4.26 12.58 2.86
CA GLU A 58 4.21 11.60 3.95
C GLU A 58 3.47 10.33 3.50
N GLN A 59 2.33 10.43 2.81
CA GLN A 59 1.61 9.26 2.32
C GLN A 59 2.45 8.44 1.34
N VAL A 60 3.17 9.10 0.41
CA VAL A 60 4.11 8.45 -0.51
C VAL A 60 5.20 7.70 0.27
N LEU A 61 5.84 8.36 1.23
CA LEU A 61 6.94 7.80 2.00
C LEU A 61 6.47 6.63 2.88
N ARG A 62 5.29 6.72 3.49
CA ARG A 62 4.64 5.63 4.23
C ARG A 62 4.35 4.43 3.33
N ALA A 63 3.81 4.65 2.13
CA ALA A 63 3.59 3.57 1.17
C ALA A 63 4.91 2.85 0.83
N ILE A 64 6.00 3.59 0.62
CA ILE A 64 7.32 2.99 0.36
C ILE A 64 7.82 2.22 1.59
N GLY A 65 7.60 2.74 2.79
CA GLY A 65 7.85 2.05 4.06
C GLY A 65 7.12 0.71 4.17
N LEU A 66 5.87 0.63 3.73
CA LEU A 66 5.08 -0.61 3.67
C LEU A 66 5.57 -1.59 2.59
N GLY A 67 6.42 -1.14 1.66
CA GLY A 67 7.03 -1.95 0.63
C GLY A 67 6.47 -1.75 -0.78
N PHE A 68 5.68 -0.70 -1.01
CA PHE A 68 5.34 -0.29 -2.37
C PHE A 68 6.58 0.17 -3.14
N GLU A 69 6.61 -0.10 -4.44
CA GLU A 69 7.63 0.47 -5.33
C GLU A 69 7.41 1.98 -5.47
N PRO A 70 8.48 2.80 -5.55
CA PRO A 70 8.35 4.26 -5.63
C PRO A 70 7.42 4.74 -6.75
N ARG A 71 7.48 4.11 -7.92
CA ARG A 71 6.60 4.42 -9.07
C ARG A 71 5.11 4.28 -8.76
N HIS A 72 4.72 3.35 -7.90
CA HIS A 72 3.34 3.17 -7.49
C HIS A 72 2.99 4.15 -6.37
N ALA A 73 3.88 4.32 -5.40
CA ALA A 73 3.68 5.24 -4.28
C ALA A 73 3.48 6.69 -4.73
N LEU A 74 4.24 7.16 -5.73
CA LEU A 74 4.14 8.52 -6.29
C LEU A 74 2.75 8.86 -6.86
N LYS A 75 1.91 7.86 -7.16
CA LYS A 75 0.52 8.11 -7.57
C LYS A 75 -0.30 8.81 -6.48
N LEU A 76 0.07 8.65 -5.21
CA LEU A 76 -0.57 9.30 -4.05
C LEU A 76 -0.40 10.83 -4.02
N LEU A 77 0.44 11.39 -4.91
CA LEU A 77 0.48 12.84 -5.12
C LEU A 77 -0.76 13.36 -5.87
N LYS A 78 -1.59 12.48 -6.42
CA LYS A 78 -2.84 12.84 -7.08
C LYS A 78 -4.02 12.50 -6.17
N ASP A 79 -5.02 13.37 -6.14
CA ASP A 79 -6.18 13.28 -5.26
C ASP A 79 -7.08 12.05 -5.52
N GLU A 80 -6.95 11.41 -6.67
CA GLU A 80 -7.74 10.23 -7.05
C GLU A 80 -7.22 8.91 -6.46
N PHE A 81 -6.01 8.90 -5.88
CA PHE A 81 -5.37 7.70 -5.31
C PHE A 81 -5.33 7.76 -3.79
N PHE A 82 -5.57 6.60 -3.18
CA PHE A 82 -5.66 6.43 -1.73
C PHE A 82 -4.69 5.36 -1.26
N LEU A 83 -4.16 5.56 -0.05
CA LEU A 83 -3.43 4.54 0.70
C LEU A 83 -4.31 4.09 1.87
N GLU A 84 -4.65 2.80 1.89
CA GLU A 84 -5.26 2.15 3.05
C GLU A 84 -4.30 1.15 3.70
N GLN A 85 -4.48 0.93 4.99
CA GLN A 85 -3.70 -0.02 5.77
C GLN A 85 -4.65 -0.96 6.53
N ILE A 86 -4.31 -2.24 6.55
CA ILE A 86 -4.98 -3.27 7.32
C ILE A 86 -3.98 -3.83 8.32
N ASP A 87 -4.32 -3.69 9.59
CA ASP A 87 -3.54 -4.25 10.70
C ASP A 87 -3.97 -5.70 10.96
N LEU A 88 -3.10 -6.64 10.59
CA LEU A 88 -3.31 -8.06 10.79
C LEU A 88 -3.18 -8.46 12.25
N GLU A 89 -2.36 -7.76 13.04
CA GLU A 89 -2.19 -8.06 14.46
C GLU A 89 -3.49 -7.75 15.20
N GLN A 90 -4.08 -6.59 14.91
CA GLN A 90 -5.41 -6.23 15.41
C GLN A 90 -6.46 -7.25 14.95
N ALA A 91 -6.48 -7.60 13.66
CA ALA A 91 -7.44 -8.56 13.12
C ALA A 91 -7.29 -9.97 13.72
N MET A 92 -6.08 -10.36 14.10
CA MET A 92 -5.77 -11.67 14.68
C MET A 92 -5.69 -11.64 16.21
N HIS A 93 -6.09 -10.54 16.86
CA HIS A 93 -6.06 -10.37 18.31
C HIS A 93 -4.68 -10.69 18.93
N GLY A 94 -3.60 -10.23 18.30
CA GLY A 94 -2.22 -10.47 18.76
C GLY A 94 -1.68 -11.87 18.48
N ASN A 95 -2.41 -12.74 17.76
CA ASN A 95 -1.93 -14.08 17.44
C ASN A 95 -0.90 -14.06 16.30
N GLU A 96 0.38 -14.02 16.64
CA GLU A 96 1.51 -14.01 15.68
C GLU A 96 1.45 -15.15 14.65
N ARG A 97 1.12 -16.38 15.08
CA ARG A 97 0.96 -17.52 14.15
C ARG A 97 -0.21 -17.30 13.22
N GLY A 98 -1.28 -16.66 13.71
CA GLY A 98 -2.41 -16.20 12.90
C GLY A 98 -1.97 -15.21 11.84
N VAL A 99 -1.24 -14.16 12.23
CA VAL A 99 -0.69 -13.14 11.32
C VAL A 99 0.16 -13.78 10.23
N MET A 100 1.12 -14.65 10.59
CA MET A 100 1.97 -15.34 9.61
C MET A 100 1.16 -16.18 8.62
N ARG A 101 0.15 -16.92 9.10
CA ARG A 101 -0.74 -17.71 8.22
C ARG A 101 -1.54 -16.82 7.27
N GLN A 102 -2.05 -15.68 7.73
CA GLN A 102 -2.81 -14.77 6.88
C GLN A 102 -1.91 -14.07 5.86
N LYS A 103 -0.71 -13.64 6.24
CA LYS A 103 0.30 -13.14 5.28
C LYS A 103 0.58 -14.18 4.20
N ALA A 104 0.80 -15.43 4.59
CA ALA A 104 1.02 -16.51 3.62
C ALA A 104 -0.17 -16.73 2.67
N ARG A 105 -1.42 -16.58 3.15
CA ARG A 105 -2.62 -16.67 2.29
C ARG A 105 -2.77 -15.47 1.35
N ILE A 106 -2.46 -14.27 1.81
CA ILE A 106 -2.49 -13.06 0.96
C ILE A 106 -1.43 -13.14 -0.13
N ILE A 107 -0.20 -13.56 0.22
CA ILE A 107 0.89 -13.72 -0.74
C ILE A 107 0.59 -14.89 -1.70
N GLY A 108 0.20 -16.03 -1.15
CA GLY A 108 0.04 -17.28 -1.88
C GLY A 108 1.38 -17.84 -2.39
N THR A 109 1.33 -18.99 -3.05
CA THR A 109 2.52 -19.63 -3.63
C THR A 109 3.17 -18.71 -4.67
N ASP A 110 4.45 -18.41 -4.51
CA ASP A 110 5.23 -17.51 -5.39
C ASP A 110 4.62 -16.11 -5.59
N GLY A 111 3.78 -15.65 -4.67
CA GLY A 111 3.07 -14.38 -4.84
C GLY A 111 1.88 -14.43 -5.80
N LYS A 112 1.48 -15.61 -6.29
CA LYS A 112 0.39 -15.77 -7.28
C LYS A 112 -0.95 -15.26 -6.78
N ALA A 113 -1.27 -15.49 -5.49
CA ALA A 113 -2.53 -15.01 -4.93
C ALA A 113 -2.55 -13.48 -4.85
N LYS A 114 -1.46 -12.88 -4.34
CA LYS A 114 -1.30 -11.43 -4.31
C LYS A 114 -1.47 -10.83 -5.71
N LYS A 115 -0.79 -11.40 -6.71
CA LYS A 115 -0.89 -10.93 -8.09
C LYS A 115 -2.32 -11.01 -8.62
N ALA A 116 -3.02 -12.11 -8.38
CA ALA A 116 -4.42 -12.26 -8.76
C ALA A 116 -5.33 -11.23 -8.06
N LEU A 117 -5.12 -10.96 -6.77
CA LEU A 117 -5.83 -9.92 -6.04
C LEU A 117 -5.56 -8.54 -6.65
N GLU A 118 -4.31 -8.22 -6.97
CA GLU A 118 -3.92 -6.95 -7.62
C GLU A 118 -4.56 -6.81 -9.01
N ASP A 119 -4.52 -7.86 -9.84
CA ASP A 119 -5.04 -7.82 -11.21
C ASP A 119 -6.57 -7.72 -11.26
N LEU A 120 -7.28 -8.40 -10.35
CA LEU A 120 -8.74 -8.39 -10.27
C LEU A 120 -9.28 -7.14 -9.57
N SER A 121 -8.63 -6.68 -8.50
CA SER A 121 -9.06 -5.47 -7.80
C SER A 121 -8.63 -4.17 -8.49
N GLU A 122 -7.55 -4.23 -9.28
CA GLU A 122 -6.83 -3.12 -9.93
C GLU A 122 -6.03 -2.22 -8.94
N ALA A 123 -6.13 -2.51 -7.64
CA ALA A 123 -5.28 -1.92 -6.62
C ALA A 123 -3.90 -2.61 -6.55
N LYS A 124 -2.91 -1.89 -6.04
CA LYS A 124 -1.62 -2.45 -5.62
C LYS A 124 -1.68 -2.85 -4.17
N ILE A 125 -1.01 -3.95 -3.84
CA ILE A 125 -0.95 -4.51 -2.50
C ILE A 125 0.52 -4.53 -2.06
N ALA A 126 0.79 -4.09 -0.84
CA ALA A 126 2.07 -4.28 -0.18
C ALA A 126 1.84 -5.12 1.08
N VAL A 127 2.59 -6.19 1.22
CA VAL A 127 2.61 -6.98 2.46
C VAL A 127 3.92 -6.63 3.14
N GLY A 128 3.84 -5.83 4.20
CA GLY A 128 5.00 -5.36 4.95
C GLY A 128 5.71 -6.50 5.66
N ASP A 129 6.91 -6.23 6.17
CA ASP A 129 7.63 -7.17 7.04
C ASP A 129 6.88 -7.31 8.39
N ASP A 130 6.23 -6.23 8.83
CA ASP A 130 5.35 -6.16 10.01
C ASP A 130 3.97 -6.78 9.75
N ALA A 131 3.05 -6.62 10.70
CA ALA A 131 1.67 -7.08 10.60
C ALA A 131 0.76 -6.18 9.72
N ILE A 132 1.32 -5.25 8.93
CA ILE A 132 0.54 -4.31 8.13
C ILE A 132 0.49 -4.73 6.66
N VAL A 133 -0.72 -4.69 6.08
CA VAL A 133 -0.96 -4.81 4.64
C VAL A 133 -1.41 -3.46 4.10
N GLY A 134 -0.65 -2.91 3.16
CA GLY A 134 -1.00 -1.67 2.46
C GLY A 134 -1.77 -1.93 1.18
N LEU A 135 -2.74 -1.06 0.87
CA LEU A 135 -3.52 -1.04 -0.36
C LEU A 135 -3.39 0.33 -1.01
N LEU A 136 -3.11 0.38 -2.32
CA LEU A 136 -2.92 1.62 -3.06
C LEU A 136 -3.68 1.58 -4.39
N GLY A 137 -4.58 2.54 -4.62
CA GLY A 137 -5.39 2.60 -5.84
C GLY A 137 -6.46 3.69 -5.75
N GLY A 138 -7.35 3.74 -6.73
CA GLY A 138 -8.57 4.54 -6.66
C GLY A 138 -9.53 4.05 -5.58
N PHE A 139 -10.52 4.87 -5.22
CA PHE A 139 -11.45 4.57 -4.12
C PHE A 139 -12.15 3.21 -4.28
N GLU A 140 -12.75 2.93 -5.45
CA GLU A 140 -13.45 1.65 -5.68
C GLU A 140 -12.49 0.44 -5.79
N GLU A 141 -11.26 0.66 -6.26
CA GLU A 141 -10.22 -0.37 -6.37
C GLU A 141 -9.75 -0.80 -4.98
N VAL A 142 -9.38 0.18 -4.15
CA VAL A 142 -8.94 -0.03 -2.77
C VAL A 142 -10.05 -0.67 -1.94
N ARG A 143 -11.31 -0.20 -2.07
CA ARG A 143 -12.46 -0.78 -1.38
C ARG A 143 -12.65 -2.26 -1.71
N ALA A 144 -12.60 -2.62 -2.99
CA ALA A 144 -12.73 -4.01 -3.43
C ALA A 144 -11.56 -4.87 -2.92
N ALA A 145 -10.33 -4.36 -3.00
CA ALA A 145 -9.16 -5.05 -2.49
C ALA A 145 -9.24 -5.28 -0.97
N LYS A 146 -9.66 -4.27 -0.21
CA LYS A 146 -9.85 -4.36 1.25
C LYS A 146 -10.85 -5.44 1.62
N GLU A 147 -12.02 -5.43 0.98
CA GLU A 147 -13.04 -6.45 1.23
C GLU A 147 -12.54 -7.86 0.88
N ALA A 148 -11.79 -8.00 -0.22
CA ALA A 148 -11.19 -9.28 -0.59
C ALA A 148 -10.16 -9.76 0.45
N ILE A 149 -9.32 -8.87 0.97
CA ILE A 149 -8.38 -9.19 2.05
C ILE A 149 -9.15 -9.59 3.32
N ILE A 150 -10.16 -8.84 3.74
CA ILE A 150 -10.99 -9.18 4.91
C ILE A 150 -11.61 -10.57 4.75
N LYS A 151 -12.18 -10.90 3.60
CA LYS A 151 -12.72 -12.24 3.31
C LYS A 151 -11.65 -13.33 3.44
N LEU A 152 -10.42 -13.07 2.98
CA LEU A 152 -9.32 -13.99 3.23
C LEU A 152 -9.09 -14.12 4.74
N LEU A 153 -8.98 -13.03 5.50
CA LEU A 153 -8.77 -13.08 6.96
C LEU A 153 -9.85 -13.91 7.68
N GLU A 154 -11.11 -13.81 7.26
CA GLU A 154 -12.25 -14.60 7.75
C GLU A 154 -12.21 -16.09 7.38
N GLY A 155 -11.21 -16.54 6.62
CA GLY A 155 -11.04 -17.95 6.24
C GLY A 155 -11.71 -18.34 4.92
N ARG A 156 -12.22 -17.39 4.12
CA ARG A 156 -12.82 -17.69 2.81
C ARG A 156 -11.78 -18.28 1.85
N GLN A 157 -12.22 -19.22 1.01
CA GLN A 157 -11.38 -19.80 -0.02
C GLN A 157 -11.00 -18.75 -1.08
N HIS A 158 -9.77 -18.82 -1.60
CA HIS A 158 -9.29 -17.93 -2.67
C HIS A 158 -10.23 -17.89 -3.87
N THR A 159 -10.76 -19.03 -4.31
CA THR A 159 -11.73 -19.09 -5.41
C THR A 159 -12.94 -18.19 -5.17
N SER A 160 -13.51 -18.23 -3.96
CA SER A 160 -14.65 -17.38 -3.61
C SER A 160 -14.28 -15.90 -3.57
N VAL A 161 -13.07 -15.57 -3.14
CA VAL A 161 -12.56 -14.19 -3.11
C VAL A 161 -12.30 -13.66 -4.53
N TYR A 162 -11.78 -14.49 -5.42
CA TYR A 162 -11.58 -14.13 -6.82
C TYR A 162 -12.92 -13.90 -7.53
N SER A 163 -13.90 -14.79 -7.37
CA SER A 163 -15.25 -14.59 -7.92
C SER A 163 -15.91 -13.31 -7.38
N TYR A 164 -15.65 -12.93 -6.13
CA TYR A 164 -16.09 -11.65 -5.59
C TYR A 164 -15.44 -10.48 -6.35
N LEU A 165 -14.12 -10.48 -6.53
CA LEU A 165 -13.42 -9.40 -7.23
C LEU A 165 -13.81 -9.32 -8.71
N GLU A 166 -13.98 -10.44 -9.40
CA GLU A 166 -14.46 -10.49 -10.79
C GLU A 166 -15.85 -9.83 -10.93
N ASN A 167 -16.74 -10.11 -9.99
CA ASN A 167 -18.07 -9.50 -9.96
C ASN A 167 -18.00 -8.00 -9.68
N GLU A 168 -17.16 -7.56 -8.74
CA GLU A 168 -16.97 -6.13 -8.48
C GLU A 168 -16.35 -5.41 -9.67
N LYS A 169 -15.34 -6.01 -10.32
CA LYS A 169 -14.74 -5.48 -11.54
C LYS A 169 -15.79 -5.27 -12.63
N ARG A 170 -16.61 -6.30 -12.90
CA ARG A 170 -17.71 -6.21 -13.87
C ARG A 170 -18.69 -5.09 -13.54
N LYS A 171 -19.03 -4.91 -12.26
CA LYS A 171 -19.91 -3.81 -11.82
C LYS A 171 -19.30 -2.45 -12.08
N ARG A 172 -18.00 -2.26 -11.81
CA ARG A 172 -17.29 -1.00 -12.09
C ARG A 172 -17.26 -0.70 -13.58
N GLU A 173 -16.89 -1.69 -14.40
CA GLU A 173 -16.84 -1.56 -15.85
C GLU A 173 -18.22 -1.19 -16.43
N ALA A 174 -19.30 -1.84 -15.99
CA ALA A 174 -20.64 -1.50 -16.45
C ALA A 174 -21.09 -0.10 -16.03
N ARG A 175 -20.75 0.35 -14.81
CA ARG A 175 -21.01 1.73 -14.37
C ARG A 175 -20.27 2.75 -15.24
N GLN A 176 -19.01 2.48 -15.56
CA GLN A 176 -18.21 3.33 -16.45
C GLN A 176 -18.79 3.37 -17.88
N MET A 177 -19.34 2.26 -18.35
CA MET A 177 -20.03 2.17 -19.65
C MET A 177 -21.48 2.70 -19.64
N GLY A 178 -21.99 3.18 -18.49
CA GLY A 178 -23.37 3.67 -18.36
C GLY A 178 -24.44 2.58 -18.46
N VAL A 179 -24.07 1.30 -18.29
CA VAL A 179 -24.97 0.15 -18.37
C VAL A 179 -25.54 -0.15 -16.98
N ARG A 180 -26.87 -0.20 -16.83
CA ARG A 180 -27.51 -0.73 -15.60
C ARG A 180 -27.37 -2.25 -15.58
N ILE A 181 -26.79 -2.79 -14.51
CA ILE A 181 -26.79 -4.23 -14.18
C ILE A 181 -27.89 -4.49 -13.16
#